data_AF-A0A931SXT5-F1
#
_entry.id   AF-A0A931SXT5-F1
#
_cell.length_a   1.000
_cell.length_b   1.000
_cell.length_c   1.000
_cell.angle_alpha   90.00
_cell.angle_beta   90.00
_cell.angle_gamma   90.00
#
_symmetry.space_group_name_H-M   'P 1'
#
loop_
_entity.id
_entity.type
_entity.pdbx_description
1 polymer ?
#
loop_
_entity_poly.entity_id
_entity_poly.type
_entity_poly.pdbx_seq_one_letter_code
_entity_poly.pdbx_strand_id
1 'polypeptide(L)' 'MGALPVIYGGSVNAKNAAGFFSAEGAAGVLVGRASLDAKAFASIVGASR' A
#
# COMPACT_ATOMS: atom_id res chain seq x y z
N MET A 1 -1.07 19.03 16.51
CA MET A 1 -1.48 19.03 15.08
C MET A 1 -0.76 17.87 14.42
N GLY A 2 -1.49 16.94 13.79
CA GLY A 2 -0.88 15.80 13.09
C GLY A 2 -0.34 16.22 11.71
N ALA A 3 0.68 15.52 11.21
CA ALA A 3 1.16 15.70 9.84
C ALA A 3 0.06 15.28 8.82
N LEU A 4 0.02 15.93 7.66
CA LEU A 4 -0.89 15.56 6.58
C LEU A 4 -0.53 14.15 6.04
N PRO A 5 -1.47 13.19 6.02
CA PRO A 5 -1.18 11.86 5.49
C PRO A 5 -0.89 11.89 3.99
N VAL A 6 0.26 11.36 3.58
CA VAL A 6 0.64 11.20 2.17
C VAL A 6 0.64 9.72 1.84
N ILE A 7 -0.01 9.32 0.74
CA ILE A 7 -0.08 7.91 0.32
C ILE A 7 0.55 7.72 -1.06
N TYR A 8 1.17 6.56 -1.28
CA TYR A 8 1.74 6.19 -2.57
C TYR A 8 0.68 5.53 -3.48
N GLY A 9 0.39 6.13 -4.63
CA GLY A 9 -0.63 5.65 -5.57
C GLY A 9 -0.11 5.02 -6.87
N GLY A 10 1.15 4.60 -6.90
CA GLY A 10 1.72 3.93 -8.07
C GLY A 10 1.29 2.46 -8.21
N SER A 11 2.02 1.69 -9.02
CA SER A 11 1.71 0.29 -9.33
C SER A 11 1.99 -0.67 -8.15
N VAL A 12 1.17 -0.58 -7.10
CA VAL A 12 1.25 -1.42 -5.90
C VAL A 12 0.68 -2.81 -6.17
N ASN A 13 1.40 -3.83 -5.75
CA ASN A 13 1.04 -5.23 -5.88
C ASN A 13 1.66 -6.06 -4.74
N ALA A 14 1.29 -7.34 -4.64
CA ALA A 14 1.75 -8.23 -3.56
C ALA A 14 3.29 -8.39 -3.48
N LYS A 15 4.04 -8.11 -4.56
CA LYS A 15 5.50 -8.25 -4.58
C LYS A 15 6.23 -7.03 -4.00
N ASN A 16 5.61 -5.85 -4.03
CA ASN A 16 6.26 -4.58 -3.67
C ASN A 16 5.58 -3.83 -2.52
N ALA A 17 4.37 -4.22 -2.11
CA ALA A 17 3.59 -3.55 -1.08
C ALA A 17 4.38 -3.34 0.23
N ALA A 18 5.09 -4.37 0.70
CA ALA A 18 5.90 -4.30 1.92
C ALA A 18 6.96 -3.17 1.86
N GLY A 19 7.59 -2.97 0.71
CA GLY A 19 8.57 -1.89 0.53
C GLY A 19 7.94 -0.49 0.64
N PHE A 20 6.70 -0.33 0.20
CA PHE A 20 5.99 0.95 0.32
C PHE A 20 5.46 1.21 1.73
N PHE A 21 5.09 0.17 2.48
CA PHE A 21 4.71 0.33 3.89
C PHE A 21 5.91 0.68 4.78
N SER A 22 7.12 0.24 4.42
CA SER A 22 8.36 0.59 5.13
C SER A 22 8.98 1.92 4.68
N ALA A 23 8.39 2.62 3.70
CA ALA A 23 8.94 3.85 3.17
C ALA A 23 8.67 5.03 4.11
N GLU A 24 9.72 5.73 4.54
CA GLU A 24 9.60 6.92 5.37
C GLU A 24 8.83 8.02 4.63
N GLY A 25 7.90 8.68 5.33
CA GLY A 25 7.07 9.75 4.77
C GLY A 25 5.80 9.30 4.05
N ALA A 26 5.63 8.00 3.79
CA ALA A 26 4.37 7.45 3.31
C ALA A 26 3.52 6.93 4.47
N ALA A 27 2.28 7.43 4.58
CA ALA A 27 1.28 6.97 5.52
C ALA A 27 0.53 5.71 5.03
N GLY A 28 0.77 5.28 3.79
CA GLY A 28 0.13 4.10 3.20
C GLY A 28 0.16 4.09 1.68
N VAL A 29 -0.71 3.27 1.09
CA VAL A 29 -0.81 3.04 -0.36
C VAL A 29 -2.23 3.19 -0.89
N LEU A 30 -2.36 3.67 -2.12
CA LEU A 30 -3.61 3.66 -2.88
C LEU A 30 -3.52 2.57 -3.96
N VAL A 31 -4.28 1.49 -3.78
CA VAL A 31 -4.20 0.30 -4.65
C VAL A 31 -5.20 0.40 -5.80
N GLY A 32 -4.69 0.45 -7.03
CA GLY A 32 -5.50 0.45 -8.25
C GLY A 32 -6.01 -0.94 -8.65
N ARG A 33 -5.73 -1.38 -9.88
CA ARG A 33 -6.24 -2.66 -10.45
C ARG A 33 -6.03 -3.90 -9.58
N ALA A 34 -4.95 -3.95 -8.79
CA ALA A 34 -4.68 -5.07 -7.89
C ALA A 34 -5.72 -5.22 -6.76
N SER A 35 -6.53 -4.19 -6.50
CA SER A 35 -7.64 -4.26 -5.54
C SER A 35 -8.85 -5.06 -6.05
N LEU A 36 -8.93 -5.32 -7.37
CA LEU A 36 -10.04 -6.04 -7.99
C LEU A 36 -9.92 -7.57 -7.85
N ASP A 37 -8.75 -8.08 -7.46
CA ASP A 37 -8.53 -9.47 -7.11
C ASP A 37 -8.47 -9.59 -5.58
N ALA A 38 -9.43 -10.29 -4.99
CA ALA A 38 -9.55 -10.41 -3.53
C ALA A 38 -8.30 -11.04 -2.88
N LYS A 39 -7.68 -12.02 -3.53
CA LYS A 39 -6.48 -12.70 -3.01
C LYS A 39 -5.27 -11.75 -3.09
N ALA A 40 -5.10 -11.07 -4.21
CA ALA A 40 -4.04 -10.09 -4.38
C ALA A 40 -4.19 -8.94 -3.37
N PHE A 41 -5.40 -8.42 -3.20
CA PHE A 41 -5.69 -7.34 -2.26
C PHE A 41 -5.45 -7.78 -0.81
N ALA A 42 -5.90 -8.98 -0.42
CA ALA A 42 -5.63 -9.54 0.90
C ALA A 42 -4.13 -9.70 1.17
N SER A 43 -3.34 -10.12 0.18
CA SER A 43 -1.88 -10.17 0.31
C SER A 43 -1.25 -8.78 0.49
N ILE A 44 -1.75 -7.74 -0.19
CA ILE A 44 -1.29 -6.36 -0.02
C ILE A 44 -1.60 -5.86 1.39
N VAL A 45 -2.84 -6.04 1.87
CA VAL A 45 -3.24 -5.65 3.23
C VAL A 45 -2.45 -6.45 4.28
N GLY A 46 -2.17 -7.73 4.03
CA GLY A 46 -1.34 -8.54 4.91
C GLY A 46 0.09 -8.03 5.05
N ALA A 47 0.61 -7.34 4.03
CA ALA A 47 1.95 -6.73 4.05
C ALA A 47 2.01 -5.38 4.81
N SER A 48 0.87 -4.85 5.28
CA SER A 48 0.81 -3.60 6.04
C SER A 48 1.01 -3.79 7.56
N ARG A 49 1.36 -5.01 7.98
CA ARG A 49 1.49 -5.42 9.38
C ARG A 49 2.94 -5.65 9.76
#